data_AF-A0A9X1IXX4-F1
#
_entry.id   AF-A0A9X1IXX4-F1
#
_cell.length_a   1.000
_cell.length_b   1.000
_cell.length_c   1.000
_cell.angle_alpha   90.00
_cell.angle_beta   90.00
_cell.angle_gamma   90.00
#
_symmetry.space_group_name_H-M   'P 1'
#
loop_
_entity.id
_entity.type
_entity.pdbx_description
1 polymer ?
#
loop_
_entity_poly.entity_id
_entity_poly.type
_entity_poly.pdbx_seq_one_letter_code
_entity_poly.pdbx_strand_id
1 'polypeptide(L)'
;MMDKIYVYEEHSEVFSYWVNKTPRNSTLVYFDQHLDLKFIENSKMKRISQFIKEGLCIDELKKDIPCREDGRYSYGIDDFLYAAIQEGLFRKIIWVYPRMLGEKGFSELLWGLLSLVPNHGKEFMASFRNGENSASVQLNNIELHVTTIESLGEFLINEQVIVDIDLDYFYDPKTNDLSNDIDETLNVLKNLGLFNQVKTMTYSIKSGFLPESFRWMGEYIAGQLGREIVYSKEDKISPKVTMEKISSNKKLSLAEIDELNFELRPLGAIGWKLKSILYTQSGEIELAKSCYQIATKTGDDSYWAAYVLGIHFFKDGNYEEALSWFSKTGNIVDTIEAHGLILRLICCLRLELYQKGYDLSKECIELLPMRIEGYILGEAFAAKLGMAFVDFDGKIQHDPSQLVISRADTKP
;
A
#
# COMPACT_ATOMS: atom_id res chain seq x y z
N MET A 1 21.28 4.87 31.46
CA MET A 1 21.34 4.20 30.15
C MET A 1 20.59 5.13 29.20
N MET A 2 21.20 5.56 28.10
CA MET A 2 20.48 6.41 27.13
C MET A 2 19.31 5.61 26.55
N ASP A 3 18.16 6.26 26.42
CA ASP A 3 17.01 5.67 25.73
C ASP A 3 17.37 5.43 24.26
N LYS A 4 16.87 4.32 23.72
CA LYS A 4 17.17 3.85 22.37
C LYS A 4 15.99 4.08 21.45
N ILE A 5 16.28 4.35 20.18
CA ILE A 5 15.34 4.32 19.08
C ILE A 5 15.81 3.28 18.06
N TYR A 6 14.89 2.42 17.61
CA TYR A 6 15.21 1.36 16.66
C TYR A 6 14.91 1.84 15.26
N VAL A 7 15.89 1.76 14.37
CA VAL A 7 15.79 2.30 13.01
C VAL A 7 15.92 1.18 11.99
N TYR A 8 14.96 1.11 11.07
CA TYR A 8 14.81 0.06 10.06
C TYR A 8 15.04 0.59 8.65
N GLU A 9 15.43 -0.28 7.72
CA GLU A 9 15.53 0.10 6.31
C GLU A 9 14.15 0.14 5.65
N GLU A 10 13.26 -0.80 5.98
CA GLU A 10 11.91 -0.92 5.41
C GLU A 10 10.84 -1.14 6.46
N HIS A 11 9.64 -0.62 6.20
CA HIS A 11 8.64 -0.43 7.24
C HIS A 11 8.16 -1.73 7.87
N SER A 12 7.93 -2.76 7.05
CA SER A 12 7.54 -4.09 7.53
C SER A 12 8.48 -4.73 8.57
N GLU A 13 9.75 -4.29 8.67
CA GLU A 13 10.66 -4.75 9.72
C GLU A 13 10.19 -4.38 11.13
N VAL A 14 9.43 -3.28 11.26
CA VAL A 14 8.91 -2.82 12.55
C VAL A 14 7.96 -3.83 13.19
N PHE A 15 7.32 -4.70 12.38
CA PHE A 15 6.38 -5.68 12.90
C PHE A 15 7.02 -6.66 13.90
N SER A 16 8.25 -7.10 13.63
CA SER A 16 9.03 -7.95 14.55
C SER A 16 9.31 -7.22 15.88
N TYR A 17 9.60 -5.91 15.83
CA TYR A 17 9.71 -5.11 17.04
C TYR A 17 8.39 -5.06 17.82
N TRP A 18 7.28 -4.76 17.15
CA TRP A 18 5.99 -4.65 17.81
C TRP A 18 5.56 -5.94 18.49
N VAL A 19 5.68 -7.08 17.81
CA VAL A 19 5.39 -8.40 18.37
C VAL A 19 6.17 -8.65 19.68
N ASN A 20 7.42 -8.21 19.74
CA ASN A 20 8.33 -8.54 20.84
C ASN A 20 8.35 -7.50 21.97
N LYS A 21 8.03 -6.23 21.68
CA LYS A 21 8.26 -5.10 22.60
C LYS A 21 7.01 -4.30 22.94
N THR A 22 5.94 -4.42 22.15
CA THR A 22 4.73 -3.62 22.33
C THR A 22 3.71 -4.35 23.22
N PRO A 23 3.21 -3.71 24.28
CA PRO A 23 2.07 -4.24 25.02
C PRO A 23 0.84 -4.41 24.11
N ARG A 24 0.12 -5.53 24.25
CA ARG A 24 -1.14 -5.76 23.51
C ARG A 24 -2.17 -4.68 23.83
N ASN A 25 -3.05 -4.39 22.88
CA ASN A 25 -4.08 -3.36 22.99
C ASN A 25 -3.52 -1.93 23.22
N SER A 26 -2.32 -1.65 22.69
CA SER A 26 -1.76 -0.29 22.70
C SER A 26 -2.49 0.64 21.73
N THR A 27 -2.27 1.95 21.89
CA THR A 27 -2.59 2.95 20.87
C THR A 27 -1.34 3.20 20.02
N LEU A 28 -1.45 3.07 18.70
CA LEU A 28 -0.39 3.43 17.76
C LEU A 28 -0.64 4.85 17.23
N VAL A 29 0.36 5.72 17.32
CA VAL A 29 0.42 6.96 16.54
C VAL A 29 1.42 6.72 15.43
N TYR A 30 0.92 6.70 14.20
CA TYR A 30 1.59 6.15 13.03
C TYR A 30 1.83 7.26 12.01
N PHE A 31 3.08 7.69 11.84
CA PHE A 31 3.45 8.71 10.86
C PHE A 31 3.95 8.03 9.60
N ASP A 32 3.21 8.16 8.51
CA ASP A 32 3.52 7.48 7.25
C ASP A 32 2.72 8.14 6.10
N GLN A 33 3.27 8.14 4.88
CA GLN A 33 2.49 8.47 3.67
C GLN A 33 1.52 7.36 3.27
N HIS A 34 1.74 6.14 3.75
CA HIS A 34 1.04 4.92 3.40
C HIS A 34 0.34 4.34 4.63
N LEU A 35 -0.74 3.58 4.43
CA LEU A 35 -1.48 2.94 5.52
C LEU A 35 -1.05 1.48 5.75
N ASP A 36 -0.38 0.85 4.77
CA ASP A 36 0.17 -0.51 4.84
C ASP A 36 -0.78 -1.60 5.37
N LEU A 37 -2.07 -1.45 5.02
CA LEU A 37 -3.20 -2.24 5.50
C LEU A 37 -3.80 -3.12 4.39
N LYS A 38 -2.98 -3.67 3.50
CA LYS A 38 -3.49 -4.64 2.53
C LYS A 38 -3.89 -5.95 3.18
N PHE A 39 -4.81 -6.65 2.53
CA PHE A 39 -5.34 -7.91 3.03
C PHE A 39 -4.27 -9.01 3.05
N ILE A 40 -4.24 -9.78 4.14
CA ILE A 40 -3.47 -11.03 4.24
C ILE A 40 -4.43 -12.21 4.30
N GLU A 41 -4.24 -13.18 3.40
CA GLU A 41 -5.02 -14.42 3.37
C GLU A 41 -4.99 -15.17 4.71
N ASN A 42 -6.11 -15.80 5.05
CA ASN A 42 -6.27 -16.55 6.30
C ASN A 42 -5.21 -17.64 6.53
N SER A 43 -4.70 -18.29 5.47
CA SER A 43 -3.64 -19.29 5.54
C SER A 43 -2.30 -18.67 6.00
N LYS A 44 -1.94 -17.51 5.46
CA LYS A 44 -0.76 -16.72 5.83
C LYS A 44 -0.90 -16.16 7.24
N MET A 45 -2.07 -15.63 7.59
CA MET A 45 -2.35 -15.17 8.96
C MET A 45 -2.19 -16.29 10.00
N LYS A 46 -2.72 -17.49 9.74
CA LYS A 46 -2.53 -18.65 10.64
C LYS A 46 -1.05 -18.98 10.87
N ARG A 47 -0.22 -18.85 9.83
CA ARG A 47 1.22 -19.09 9.93
C ARG A 47 1.91 -18.00 10.77
N ILE A 48 1.53 -16.73 10.61
CA ILE A 48 2.00 -15.63 11.47
C ILE A 48 1.65 -15.91 12.93
N SER A 49 0.38 -16.19 13.23
CA SER A 49 -0.08 -16.49 14.59
C SER A 49 0.68 -17.67 15.20
N GLN A 50 0.98 -18.70 14.41
CA GLN A 50 1.76 -19.85 14.85
C GLN A 50 3.19 -19.46 15.23
N PHE A 51 3.88 -18.69 14.39
CA PHE A 51 5.25 -18.23 14.68
C PHE A 51 5.30 -17.39 15.97
N ILE A 52 4.34 -16.47 16.14
CA ILE A 52 4.24 -15.65 17.37
C ILE A 52 4.03 -16.54 18.59
N LYS A 53 3.08 -17.49 18.51
CA LYS A 53 2.75 -18.39 19.61
C LYS A 53 3.93 -19.29 20.01
N GLU A 54 4.71 -19.74 19.03
CA GLU A 54 5.88 -20.60 19.25
C GLU A 54 7.15 -19.82 19.61
N GLY A 55 7.11 -18.49 19.59
CA GLY A 55 8.28 -17.63 19.86
C GLY A 55 9.35 -17.70 18.78
N LEU A 56 8.95 -18.00 17.55
CA LEU A 56 9.84 -18.05 16.38
C LEU A 56 10.10 -16.64 15.82
N CYS A 57 11.16 -16.51 15.03
CA CYS A 57 11.54 -15.24 14.41
C CYS A 57 10.54 -14.88 13.30
N ILE A 58 9.74 -13.83 13.52
CA ILE A 58 8.70 -13.38 12.57
C ILE A 58 9.31 -12.84 11.28
N ASP A 59 10.54 -12.31 11.31
CA ASP A 59 11.24 -11.82 10.13
C ASP A 59 11.52 -12.92 9.07
N GLU A 60 11.43 -14.20 9.44
CA GLU A 60 11.49 -15.32 8.48
C GLU A 60 10.26 -15.40 7.56
N LEU A 61 9.13 -14.82 7.99
CA LEU A 61 7.90 -14.74 7.21
C LEU A 61 7.81 -13.45 6.39
N LYS A 62 8.71 -12.49 6.62
CA LYS A 62 8.75 -11.22 5.92
C LYS A 62 9.20 -11.41 4.48
N LYS A 63 8.42 -10.85 3.58
CA LYS A 63 8.69 -10.78 2.15
C LYS A 63 9.81 -9.81 1.84
N ASP A 64 10.67 -10.21 0.90
CA ASP A 64 11.74 -9.36 0.40
C ASP A 64 11.25 -8.45 -0.72
N ILE A 65 11.74 -7.22 -0.76
CA ILE A 65 11.48 -6.32 -1.89
C ILE A 65 12.31 -6.78 -3.08
N PRO A 66 11.75 -6.83 -4.31
CA PRO A 66 10.41 -6.42 -4.73
C PRO A 66 9.49 -7.60 -5.05
N CYS A 67 9.58 -8.69 -4.29
CA CYS A 67 8.62 -9.79 -4.42
C CYS A 67 7.22 -9.23 -4.14
N ARG A 68 6.24 -9.49 -5.02
CA ARG A 68 4.81 -9.21 -4.74
C ARG A 68 4.00 -10.49 -4.59
N GLU A 69 4.35 -11.48 -5.40
CA GLU A 69 3.66 -12.76 -5.53
C GLU A 69 4.53 -13.87 -4.92
N ASP A 70 4.31 -14.23 -3.65
CA ASP A 70 4.99 -15.39 -3.05
C ASP A 70 4.13 -16.06 -1.97
N GLY A 71 4.00 -17.39 -2.08
CA GLY A 71 3.37 -18.23 -1.05
C GLY A 71 4.31 -18.60 0.10
N ARG A 72 5.62 -18.38 -0.05
CA ARG A 72 6.64 -18.62 0.98
C ARG A 72 6.58 -17.61 2.11
N TYR A 73 6.28 -16.36 1.81
CA TYR A 73 6.20 -15.27 2.78
C TYR A 73 4.74 -15.04 3.22
N SER A 74 4.56 -14.42 4.37
CA SER A 74 3.23 -14.20 4.96
C SER A 74 2.83 -12.73 5.06
N TYR A 75 3.80 -11.82 5.07
CA TYR A 75 3.57 -10.36 5.11
C TYR A 75 4.73 -9.60 4.45
N GLY A 76 4.57 -8.32 4.15
CA GLY A 76 5.56 -7.42 3.55
C GLY A 76 5.27 -5.95 3.86
N ILE A 77 5.89 -5.04 3.10
CA ILE A 77 5.81 -3.59 3.34
C ILE A 77 4.40 -3.03 3.27
N ASP A 78 3.49 -3.66 2.53
CA ASP A 78 2.17 -3.12 2.24
C ASP A 78 1.02 -3.77 3.04
N ASP A 79 1.31 -4.75 3.89
CA ASP A 79 0.29 -5.51 4.64
C ASP A 79 0.65 -5.80 6.12
N PHE A 80 1.83 -5.41 6.61
CA PHE A 80 2.26 -5.74 7.98
C PHE A 80 1.37 -5.11 9.06
N LEU A 81 0.74 -3.95 8.79
CA LEU A 81 -0.20 -3.33 9.73
C LEU A 81 -1.46 -4.19 9.87
N TYR A 82 -1.91 -4.83 8.79
CA TYR A 82 -3.00 -5.81 8.83
C TYR A 82 -2.66 -6.96 9.77
N ALA A 83 -1.44 -7.54 9.65
CA ALA A 83 -0.99 -8.59 10.57
C ALA A 83 -0.98 -8.11 12.03
N ALA A 84 -0.46 -6.91 12.30
CA ALA A 84 -0.41 -6.34 13.65
C ALA A 84 -1.80 -6.18 14.29
N ILE A 85 -2.78 -5.78 13.49
CA ILE A 85 -4.18 -5.63 13.91
C ILE A 85 -4.81 -6.98 14.21
N GLN A 86 -4.67 -7.97 13.31
CA GLN A 86 -5.27 -9.29 13.51
C GLN A 86 -4.68 -10.02 14.73
N GLU A 87 -3.42 -9.75 15.06
CA GLU A 87 -2.78 -10.28 16.26
C GLU A 87 -3.18 -9.52 17.54
N GLY A 88 -3.93 -8.41 17.44
CA GLY A 88 -4.39 -7.65 18.61
C GLY A 88 -3.27 -6.87 19.31
N LEU A 89 -2.24 -6.45 18.57
CA LEU A 89 -1.20 -5.56 19.12
C LEU A 89 -1.79 -4.19 19.47
N PHE A 90 -2.72 -3.69 18.66
CA PHE A 90 -3.32 -2.38 18.80
C PHE A 90 -4.83 -2.46 18.98
N ARG A 91 -5.37 -1.51 19.73
CA ARG A 91 -6.84 -1.27 19.83
C ARG A 91 -7.28 0.02 19.12
N LYS A 92 -6.31 0.92 18.88
CA LYS A 92 -6.53 2.22 18.25
C LYS A 92 -5.29 2.57 17.45
N ILE A 93 -5.50 3.00 16.22
CA ILE A 93 -4.45 3.50 15.34
C ILE A 93 -4.84 4.92 14.94
N ILE A 94 -3.94 5.87 15.15
CA ILE A 94 -4.06 7.24 14.69
C ILE A 94 -2.99 7.41 13.62
N TRP A 95 -3.41 7.26 12.36
CA TRP A 95 -2.56 7.50 11.20
C TRP A 95 -2.45 9.01 10.96
N VAL A 96 -1.25 9.53 11.13
CA VAL A 96 -0.90 10.93 10.90
C VAL A 96 -0.38 11.04 9.47
N TYR A 97 -1.24 11.59 8.61
CA TYR A 97 -0.94 11.76 7.19
C TYR A 97 -0.21 13.09 6.94
N PRO A 98 0.75 13.15 5.98
CA PRO A 98 1.46 14.39 5.64
C PRO A 98 0.52 15.52 5.21
N ARG A 99 1.00 16.77 5.27
CA ARG A 99 0.23 17.98 4.87
C ARG A 99 0.10 18.11 3.34
N MET A 100 -0.29 17.03 2.66
CA MET A 100 -0.25 16.90 1.20
C MET A 100 -1.59 16.48 0.58
N LEU A 101 -2.68 16.52 1.35
CA LEU A 101 -4.00 16.06 0.93
C LEU A 101 -4.57 16.76 -0.33
N GLY A 102 -4.01 17.90 -0.72
CA GLY A 102 -4.52 18.67 -1.85
C GLY A 102 -5.99 19.04 -1.65
N GLU A 103 -6.81 18.93 -2.68
CA GLU A 103 -8.27 19.18 -2.61
C GLU A 103 -9.05 18.05 -1.93
N LYS A 104 -8.42 16.90 -1.66
CA LYS A 104 -9.10 15.71 -1.13
C LYS A 104 -9.19 15.79 0.38
N GLY A 105 -10.38 15.54 0.94
CA GLY A 105 -10.54 15.42 2.39
C GLY A 105 -10.07 14.06 2.93
N PHE A 106 -9.87 13.97 4.24
CA PHE A 106 -9.53 12.71 4.94
C PHE A 106 -10.49 11.56 4.64
N SER A 107 -11.78 11.86 4.50
CA SER A 107 -12.77 10.84 4.19
C SER A 107 -12.55 10.21 2.82
N GLU A 108 -12.24 11.02 1.81
CA GLU A 108 -11.96 10.49 0.47
C GLU A 108 -10.67 9.68 0.45
N LEU A 109 -9.63 10.14 1.16
CA LEU A 109 -8.37 9.41 1.30
C LEU A 109 -8.60 8.02 1.93
N LEU A 110 -9.20 8.00 3.13
CA LEU A 110 -9.39 6.77 3.88
C LEU A 110 -10.34 5.82 3.15
N TRP A 111 -11.44 6.33 2.58
CA TRP A 111 -12.37 5.53 1.80
C TRP A 111 -11.68 4.93 0.57
N GLY A 112 -10.93 5.74 -0.17
CA GLY A 112 -10.22 5.30 -1.38
C GLY A 112 -9.28 4.12 -1.10
N LEU A 113 -8.46 4.23 -0.05
CA LEU A 113 -7.53 3.17 0.34
C LEU A 113 -8.25 1.90 0.82
N LEU A 114 -9.21 2.03 1.72
CA LEU A 114 -9.95 0.88 2.27
C LEU A 114 -10.80 0.20 1.20
N SER A 115 -11.26 0.94 0.20
CA SER A 115 -12.09 0.38 -0.88
C SER A 115 -11.34 -0.62 -1.78
N LEU A 116 -10.01 -0.62 -1.75
CA LEU A 116 -9.17 -1.56 -2.50
C LEU A 116 -8.79 -2.80 -1.69
N VAL A 117 -9.20 -2.91 -0.42
CA VAL A 117 -8.95 -4.08 0.41
C VAL A 117 -9.95 -5.19 0.03
N PRO A 118 -9.51 -6.29 -0.61
CA PRO A 118 -10.43 -7.33 -1.08
C PRO A 118 -11.11 -8.08 0.06
N ASN A 119 -12.34 -8.54 -0.17
CA ASN A 119 -13.16 -9.32 0.78
C ASN A 119 -13.53 -8.60 2.08
N HIS A 120 -13.32 -7.28 2.14
CA HIS A 120 -13.68 -6.41 3.25
C HIS A 120 -14.58 -5.28 2.77
N GLY A 121 -15.31 -4.65 3.69
CA GLY A 121 -15.95 -3.35 3.42
C GLY A 121 -17.33 -3.16 4.02
N LYS A 122 -18.08 -4.23 4.30
CA LYS A 122 -19.41 -4.09 4.95
C LYS A 122 -19.26 -3.53 6.36
N GLU A 123 -18.26 -3.99 7.09
CA GLU A 123 -17.84 -3.51 8.40
C GLU A 123 -17.32 -2.07 8.36
N PHE A 124 -16.61 -1.70 7.29
CA PHE A 124 -16.09 -0.34 7.11
C PHE A 124 -17.24 0.64 6.86
N MET A 125 -18.11 0.34 5.90
CA MET A 125 -19.25 1.18 5.56
C MET A 125 -20.17 1.45 6.76
N ALA A 126 -20.39 0.45 7.62
CA ALA A 126 -21.27 0.57 8.78
C ALA A 126 -20.70 1.44 9.90
N SER A 127 -19.38 1.64 9.94
CA SER A 127 -18.67 2.31 11.03
C SER A 127 -17.94 3.58 10.63
N PHE A 128 -17.92 3.89 9.33
CA PHE A 128 -17.24 5.05 8.78
C PHE A 128 -17.79 6.36 9.36
N ARG A 129 -16.90 7.25 9.77
CA ARG A 129 -17.23 8.56 10.32
C ARG A 129 -16.35 9.62 9.69
N ASN A 130 -16.98 10.68 9.19
CA ASN A 130 -16.32 11.89 8.74
C ASN A 130 -16.28 12.91 9.88
N GLY A 131 -15.10 13.45 10.17
CA GLY A 131 -14.89 14.58 11.07
C GLY A 131 -14.44 15.82 10.31
N GLU A 132 -14.30 16.94 11.02
CA GLU A 132 -13.77 18.18 10.42
C GLU A 132 -12.29 18.03 10.06
N ASN A 133 -11.49 17.52 10.99
CA ASN A 133 -10.05 17.36 10.86
C ASN A 133 -9.59 15.89 10.80
N SER A 134 -10.51 14.96 10.56
CA SER A 134 -10.20 13.53 10.56
C SER A 134 -11.26 12.70 9.84
N ALA A 135 -10.93 11.45 9.56
CA ALA A 135 -11.90 10.41 9.22
C ALA A 135 -11.57 9.13 10.00
N SER A 136 -12.57 8.30 10.27
CA SER A 136 -12.36 7.07 11.03
C SER A 136 -13.26 5.92 10.64
N VAL A 137 -12.85 4.72 11.00
CA VAL A 137 -13.56 3.46 10.76
C VAL A 137 -13.28 2.47 11.89
N GLN A 138 -14.19 1.53 12.11
CA GLN A 138 -13.93 0.36 12.94
C GLN A 138 -13.52 -0.82 12.05
N LEU A 139 -12.36 -1.41 12.32
CA LEU A 139 -11.87 -2.63 11.69
C LEU A 139 -11.74 -3.71 12.76
N ASN A 140 -12.62 -4.71 12.72
CA ASN A 140 -12.72 -5.73 13.78
C ASN A 140 -12.88 -5.08 15.17
N ASN A 141 -11.87 -5.20 16.03
CA ASN A 141 -11.86 -4.65 17.40
C ASN A 141 -10.98 -3.39 17.51
N ILE A 142 -10.59 -2.78 16.39
CA ILE A 142 -9.75 -1.59 16.38
C ILE A 142 -10.47 -0.37 15.82
N GLU A 143 -10.13 0.78 16.37
CA GLU A 143 -10.53 2.08 15.84
C GLU A 143 -9.37 2.67 15.03
N LEU A 144 -9.55 2.83 13.73
CA LEU A 144 -8.58 3.48 12.84
C LEU A 144 -9.03 4.90 12.55
N HIS A 145 -8.15 5.86 12.80
CA HIS A 145 -8.32 7.27 12.46
C HIS A 145 -7.25 7.71 11.48
N VAL A 146 -7.59 8.63 10.58
CA VAL A 146 -6.63 9.44 9.83
C VAL A 146 -6.78 10.91 10.21
N THR A 147 -5.67 11.61 10.38
CA THR A 147 -5.59 13.03 10.78
C THR A 147 -4.27 13.64 10.28
N THR A 148 -4.06 14.94 10.51
CA THR A 148 -2.72 15.58 10.42
C THR A 148 -2.12 15.80 11.80
N ILE A 149 -0.84 16.20 11.83
CA ILE A 149 -0.09 16.49 13.06
C ILE A 149 -0.68 17.67 13.85
N GLU A 150 -1.27 18.67 13.20
CA GLU A 150 -1.90 19.83 13.88
C GLU A 150 -3.08 19.39 14.75
N SER A 151 -3.84 18.42 14.26
CA SER A 151 -5.09 17.97 14.87
C SER A 151 -4.88 16.74 15.75
N LEU A 152 -3.64 16.23 15.87
CA LEU A 152 -3.31 15.08 16.71
C LEU A 152 -3.70 15.32 18.18
N GLY A 153 -3.65 16.57 18.65
CA GLY A 153 -4.03 16.94 20.01
C GLY A 153 -5.54 16.81 20.31
N GLU A 154 -6.39 16.65 19.30
CA GLU A 154 -7.84 16.44 19.48
C GLU A 154 -8.15 15.01 19.95
N PHE A 155 -7.20 14.09 19.81
CA PHE A 155 -7.40 12.68 20.14
C PHE A 155 -7.10 12.42 21.61
N LEU A 156 -8.00 11.65 22.25
CA LEU A 156 -7.71 11.04 23.54
C LEU A 156 -6.63 9.97 23.35
N ILE A 157 -5.43 10.30 23.80
CA ILE A 157 -4.26 9.44 23.75
C ILE A 157 -4.00 8.96 25.20
N ASN A 158 -4.24 7.67 25.44
CA ASN A 158 -4.20 7.04 26.77
C ASN A 158 -2.78 6.55 27.15
N GLU A 159 -2.62 5.88 28.29
CA GLU A 159 -1.31 5.64 28.93
C GLU A 159 -0.35 4.68 28.19
N GLN A 160 -0.84 3.86 27.25
CA GLN A 160 -0.01 2.90 26.49
C GLN A 160 0.02 3.29 25.01
N VAL A 161 1.02 4.09 24.66
CA VAL A 161 1.16 4.65 23.31
C VAL A 161 2.51 4.29 22.76
N ILE A 162 2.51 3.85 21.50
CA ILE A 162 3.69 3.71 20.68
C ILE A 162 3.61 4.76 19.59
N VAL A 163 4.69 5.51 19.41
CA VAL A 163 4.87 6.37 18.25
C VAL A 163 5.88 5.70 17.34
N ASP A 164 5.49 5.58 16.08
CA ASP A 164 6.29 5.03 14.99
C ASP A 164 6.31 6.03 13.84
N ILE A 165 7.48 6.20 13.21
CA ILE A 165 7.72 7.22 12.19
C ILE A 165 8.39 6.59 10.98
N ASP A 166 7.63 6.36 9.91
CA ASP A 166 8.23 6.25 8.58
C ASP A 166 8.74 7.62 8.17
N LEU A 167 10.02 7.70 7.83
CA LEU A 167 10.69 8.94 7.50
C LEU A 167 10.27 9.47 6.13
N ASP A 168 9.66 8.63 5.29
CA ASP A 168 9.03 9.10 4.07
C ASP A 168 7.87 10.08 4.37
N TYR A 169 7.25 10.07 5.56
CA TYR A 169 6.24 11.04 6.01
C TYR A 169 6.67 12.50 5.74
N PHE A 170 7.97 12.78 5.90
CA PHE A 170 8.52 14.12 5.74
C PHE A 170 8.90 14.49 4.30
N TYR A 171 8.83 13.56 3.34
CA TYR A 171 9.35 13.76 1.97
C TYR A 171 8.21 13.97 0.96
N ASP A 172 8.35 14.93 0.04
CA ASP A 172 7.46 15.08 -1.12
C ASP A 172 8.21 14.63 -2.40
N PRO A 173 7.83 13.49 -3.02
CA PRO A 173 8.44 13.04 -4.27
C PRO A 173 8.18 13.96 -5.48
N LYS A 174 7.20 14.86 -5.42
CA LYS A 174 6.90 15.82 -6.50
C LYS A 174 7.85 17.00 -6.49
N THR A 175 8.17 17.54 -5.32
CA THR A 175 9.11 18.66 -5.17
C THR A 175 10.54 18.19 -4.95
N ASN A 176 10.71 16.91 -4.58
CA ASN A 176 11.97 16.32 -4.15
C ASN A 176 12.58 17.09 -2.96
N ASP A 177 11.73 17.44 -2.00
CA ASP A 177 12.05 18.22 -0.81
C ASP A 177 11.16 17.79 0.36
N LEU A 178 11.33 18.40 1.54
CA LEU A 178 10.49 18.09 2.70
C LEU A 178 9.05 18.62 2.53
N SER A 179 8.07 17.75 2.76
CA SER A 179 6.63 18.07 2.80
C SER A 179 6.20 18.67 4.14
N ASN A 180 6.87 18.26 5.21
CA ASN A 180 6.54 18.57 6.59
C ASN A 180 7.81 18.97 7.35
N ASP A 181 7.70 19.96 8.24
CA ASP A 181 8.82 20.39 9.08
C ASP A 181 9.04 19.41 10.24
N ILE A 182 10.28 18.96 10.39
CA ILE A 182 10.66 17.97 11.40
C ILE A 182 10.60 18.58 12.80
N ASP A 183 11.13 19.79 12.99
CA ASP A 183 11.18 20.46 14.29
C ASP A 183 9.77 20.81 14.80
N GLU A 184 8.88 21.31 13.93
CA GLU A 184 7.47 21.54 14.24
C GLU A 184 6.79 20.25 14.70
N THR A 185 7.00 19.15 13.96
CA THR A 185 6.41 17.84 14.27
C THR A 185 6.88 17.34 15.64
N LEU A 186 8.19 17.41 15.91
CA LEU A 186 8.76 17.01 17.20
C LEU A 186 8.29 17.90 18.35
N ASN A 187 8.09 19.20 18.11
CA ASN A 187 7.52 20.12 19.10
C ASN A 187 6.07 19.77 19.45
N VAL A 188 5.24 19.40 18.47
CA VAL A 188 3.88 18.90 18.72
C VAL A 188 3.92 17.63 19.56
N LEU A 189 4.74 16.65 19.19
CA LEU A 189 4.91 15.41 19.98
C LEU A 189 5.38 15.70 21.41
N LYS A 190 6.26 16.68 21.60
CA LYS A 190 6.71 17.12 22.92
C LYS A 190 5.58 17.72 23.75
N ASN A 191 4.79 18.62 23.17
CA ASN A 191 3.67 19.27 23.84
C ASN A 191 2.56 18.27 24.22
N LEU A 192 2.38 17.21 23.44
CA LEU A 192 1.45 16.12 23.73
C LEU A 192 2.02 15.05 24.68
N GLY A 193 3.27 15.20 25.14
CA GLY A 193 3.93 14.22 26.01
C GLY A 193 4.30 12.89 25.32
N LEU A 194 4.31 12.87 23.99
CA LEU A 194 4.57 11.69 23.15
C LEU A 194 6.04 11.54 22.76
N PHE A 195 6.86 12.56 23.02
CA PHE A 195 8.30 12.58 22.70
C PHE A 195 9.04 11.31 23.13
N ASN A 196 8.73 10.80 24.33
CA ASN A 196 9.38 9.60 24.85
C ASN A 196 8.84 8.28 24.28
N GLN A 197 7.71 8.34 23.58
CA GLN A 197 7.01 7.19 23.00
C GLN A 197 7.46 6.87 21.57
N VAL A 198 8.31 7.70 20.96
CA VAL A 198 8.92 7.40 19.65
C VAL A 198 9.89 6.24 19.79
N LYS A 199 9.48 5.03 19.43
CA LYS A 199 10.28 3.80 19.64
C LYS A 199 10.97 3.33 18.39
N THR A 200 10.37 3.59 17.23
CA THR A 200 10.78 3.05 15.95
C THR A 200 10.77 4.15 14.89
N MET A 201 11.72 4.08 13.96
CA MET A 201 11.72 4.85 12.72
C MET A 201 12.09 3.94 11.54
N THR A 202 11.63 4.28 10.36
CA THR A 202 11.92 3.55 9.13
C THR A 202 12.41 4.51 8.05
N TYR A 203 13.38 4.10 7.23
CA TYR A 203 13.81 4.91 6.09
C TYR A 203 12.97 4.75 4.82
N SER A 204 12.54 3.53 4.46
CA SER A 204 11.85 3.23 3.20
C SER A 204 12.68 3.56 1.94
N ILE A 205 13.99 3.31 2.04
CA ILE A 205 14.97 3.57 0.97
C ILE A 205 15.08 2.40 -0.03
N LYS A 206 14.97 1.14 0.42
CA LYS A 206 15.06 -0.03 -0.48
C LYS A 206 13.84 -0.15 -1.39
N SER A 207 12.66 0.22 -0.88
CA SER A 207 11.42 0.37 -1.65
C SER A 207 11.46 1.56 -2.61
N GLY A 208 12.31 2.57 -2.31
CA GLY A 208 12.47 3.76 -3.13
C GLY A 208 11.44 4.85 -2.84
N PHE A 209 10.80 4.82 -1.67
CA PHE A 209 9.89 5.88 -1.21
C PHE A 209 10.65 7.08 -0.64
N LEU A 210 11.75 6.84 0.06
CA LEU A 210 12.69 7.88 0.48
C LEU A 210 14.01 7.79 -0.32
N PRO A 211 14.50 8.90 -0.89
CA PRO A 211 15.81 8.91 -1.52
C PRO A 211 16.94 8.79 -0.49
N GLU A 212 18.02 8.10 -0.85
CA GLU A 212 19.23 7.94 -0.01
C GLU A 212 19.81 9.28 0.46
N SER A 213 19.64 10.36 -0.31
CA SER A 213 20.07 11.71 0.07
C SER A 213 19.41 12.26 1.33
N PHE A 214 18.28 11.68 1.77
CA PHE A 214 17.56 12.07 2.98
C PHE A 214 17.84 11.15 4.18
N ARG A 215 18.78 10.20 4.08
CA ARG A 215 19.16 9.30 5.19
C ARG A 215 19.60 10.05 6.46
N TRP A 216 20.07 11.29 6.33
CA TRP A 216 20.44 12.15 7.47
C TRP A 216 19.29 12.39 8.46
N MET A 217 18.02 12.27 8.02
CA MET A 217 16.84 12.54 8.86
C MET A 217 16.79 11.65 10.09
N GLY A 218 17.19 10.38 9.99
CA GLY A 218 17.18 9.45 11.13
C GLY A 218 18.12 9.91 12.25
N GLU A 219 19.38 10.22 11.93
CA GLU A 219 20.36 10.75 12.89
C GLU A 219 19.93 12.10 13.46
N TYR A 220 19.36 12.97 12.62
CA TYR A 220 18.87 14.27 13.07
C TYR A 220 17.72 14.14 14.08
N ILE A 221 16.68 13.35 13.77
CA ILE A 221 15.54 13.14 14.67
C ILE A 221 16.00 12.46 15.96
N ALA A 222 16.83 11.40 15.88
CA ALA A 222 17.35 10.75 17.07
C ALA A 222 18.17 11.71 17.96
N GLY A 223 18.95 12.60 17.33
CA GLY A 223 19.68 13.67 18.01
C GLY A 223 18.76 14.65 18.73
N GLN A 224 17.68 15.12 18.08
CA GLN A 224 16.66 15.96 18.73
C GLN A 224 15.96 15.24 19.89
N LEU A 225 15.72 13.93 19.74
CA LEU A 225 15.14 13.09 20.79
C LEU A 225 16.13 12.78 21.94
N GLY A 226 17.43 13.05 21.76
CA GLY A 226 18.49 12.71 22.72
C GLY A 226 18.68 11.20 22.87
N ARG A 227 18.49 10.42 21.80
CA ARG A 227 18.47 8.95 21.81
C ARG A 227 19.58 8.34 20.97
N GLU A 228 20.02 7.16 21.38
CA GLU A 228 20.95 6.34 20.60
C GLU A 228 20.17 5.54 19.55
N ILE A 229 20.66 5.55 18.30
CA ILE A 229 20.10 4.72 17.23
C ILE A 229 20.59 3.28 17.37
N VAL A 230 19.66 2.34 17.23
CA VAL A 230 19.96 0.93 16.98
C VAL A 230 19.45 0.56 15.60
N TYR A 231 20.37 0.38 14.66
CA TYR A 231 20.05 -0.08 13.31
C TYR A 231 19.66 -1.56 13.30
N SER A 232 18.66 -1.92 12.50
CA SER A 232 18.39 -3.31 12.16
C SER A 232 19.56 -3.91 11.37
N LYS A 233 19.74 -5.22 11.49
CA LYS A 233 20.69 -5.97 10.66
C LYS A 233 19.91 -6.59 9.53
N GLU A 234 20.04 -6.06 8.32
CA GLU A 234 19.51 -6.77 7.15
C GLU A 234 20.52 -6.81 6.00
N ASP A 235 20.96 -8.03 5.68
CA ASP A 235 21.99 -8.32 4.69
C ASP A 235 21.42 -8.83 3.34
N LYS A 236 20.11 -8.69 3.11
CA LYS A 236 19.48 -9.21 1.89
C LYS A 236 19.72 -8.29 0.70
N ILE A 237 19.95 -8.89 -0.47
CA ILE A 237 20.13 -8.20 -1.76
C ILE A 237 18.82 -7.47 -2.09
N SER A 238 18.90 -6.16 -2.29
CA SER A 238 17.78 -5.31 -2.69
C SER A 238 18.15 -4.50 -3.92
N PRO A 239 17.30 -4.43 -4.97
CA PRO A 239 17.58 -3.65 -6.17
C PRO A 239 17.24 -2.16 -5.98
N LYS A 240 17.93 -1.49 -5.04
CA LYS A 240 17.57 -0.14 -4.59
C LYS A 240 17.53 0.86 -5.76
N VAL A 241 18.55 0.83 -6.62
CA VAL A 241 18.64 1.77 -7.75
C VAL A 241 17.51 1.51 -8.74
N THR A 242 17.21 0.24 -9.03
CA THR A 242 16.13 -0.14 -9.92
C THR A 242 14.76 0.29 -9.37
N MET A 243 14.52 0.11 -8.06
CA MET A 243 13.26 0.51 -7.44
C MET A 243 13.05 2.01 -7.49
N GLU A 244 14.09 2.82 -7.21
CA GLU A 244 14.05 4.27 -7.37
C GLU A 244 13.70 4.68 -8.82
N LYS A 245 14.27 4.00 -9.82
CA LYS A 245 13.93 4.28 -11.23
C LYS A 245 12.48 3.96 -11.54
N ILE A 246 11.98 2.81 -11.08
CA ILE A 246 10.58 2.41 -11.28
C ILE A 246 9.62 3.41 -10.62
N SER A 247 9.88 3.81 -9.36
CA SER A 247 9.02 4.74 -8.60
C SER A 247 9.01 6.14 -9.21
N SER A 248 10.14 6.58 -9.78
CA SER A 248 10.22 7.88 -10.46
C SER A 248 9.36 7.95 -11.73
N ASN A 249 8.98 6.80 -12.31
CA ASN A 249 8.26 6.67 -13.58
C ASN A 249 8.89 7.47 -14.74
N LYS A 250 10.20 7.75 -14.66
CA LYS A 250 10.98 8.42 -15.71
C LYS A 250 11.28 7.42 -16.83
N LYS A 251 11.13 7.86 -18.07
CA LYS A 251 11.55 7.06 -19.23
C LYS A 251 13.08 6.93 -19.22
N LEU A 252 13.56 5.69 -19.31
CA LEU A 252 14.99 5.38 -19.40
C LEU A 252 15.37 4.99 -20.82
N SER A 253 16.60 5.27 -21.21
CA SER A 253 17.20 4.67 -22.40
C SER A 253 17.50 3.19 -22.18
N LEU A 254 17.65 2.44 -23.28
CA LEU A 254 18.05 1.03 -23.23
C LEU A 254 19.39 0.83 -22.51
N ALA A 255 20.33 1.77 -22.68
CA ALA A 255 21.64 1.73 -22.02
C ALA A 255 21.50 1.86 -20.50
N GLU A 256 20.68 2.81 -20.03
CA GLU A 256 20.38 2.97 -18.59
C GLU A 256 19.72 1.72 -18.00
N ILE A 257 18.80 1.07 -18.73
CA ILE A 257 18.20 -0.20 -18.28
C ILE A 257 19.24 -1.32 -18.20
N ASP A 258 20.17 -1.38 -19.16
CA ASP A 258 21.20 -2.41 -19.17
C ASP A 258 22.27 -2.21 -18.09
N GLU A 259 22.53 -0.97 -17.68
CA GLU A 259 23.35 -0.68 -16.51
C GLU A 259 22.75 -1.32 -15.25
N LEU A 260 21.43 -1.35 -15.09
CA LEU A 260 20.75 -1.97 -13.92
C LEU A 260 20.90 -3.51 -13.85
N ASN A 261 21.48 -4.17 -14.87
CA ASN A 261 21.67 -5.62 -14.85
C ASN A 261 22.54 -6.12 -13.67
N PHE A 262 23.34 -5.25 -13.04
CA PHE A 262 24.08 -5.64 -11.82
C PHE A 262 23.16 -5.95 -10.65
N GLU A 263 22.02 -5.25 -10.50
CA GLU A 263 21.00 -5.55 -9.49
C GLU A 263 20.02 -6.62 -9.98
N LEU A 264 19.65 -6.59 -11.27
CA LEU A 264 18.59 -7.43 -11.80
C LEU A 264 19.01 -8.89 -11.98
N ARG A 265 20.23 -9.17 -12.44
CA ARG A 265 20.68 -10.55 -12.72
C ARG A 265 20.67 -11.44 -11.46
N PRO A 266 21.18 -11.00 -10.30
CA PRO A 266 21.15 -11.80 -9.08
C PRO A 266 19.73 -12.15 -8.60
N LEU A 267 18.70 -11.40 -9.01
CA LEU A 267 17.31 -11.61 -8.59
C LEU A 267 16.55 -12.65 -9.40
N GLY A 268 17.15 -13.23 -10.45
CA GLY A 268 16.52 -14.29 -11.24
C GLY A 268 15.19 -13.87 -11.87
N ALA A 269 14.11 -14.60 -11.58
CA ALA A 269 12.77 -14.37 -12.13
C ALA A 269 12.24 -12.95 -11.81
N ILE A 270 12.47 -12.47 -10.59
CA ILE A 270 12.08 -11.13 -10.15
C ILE A 270 12.83 -10.07 -10.95
N GLY A 271 14.11 -10.29 -11.25
CA GLY A 271 14.90 -9.40 -12.09
C GLY A 271 14.30 -9.21 -13.49
N TRP A 272 13.79 -10.29 -14.09
CA TRP A 272 13.09 -10.24 -15.38
C TRP A 272 11.75 -9.50 -15.29
N LYS A 273 10.99 -9.69 -14.21
CA LYS A 273 9.75 -8.92 -13.95
C LYS A 273 10.03 -7.42 -13.89
N LEU A 274 11.03 -6.99 -13.12
CA LEU A 274 11.41 -5.58 -13.01
C LEU A 274 11.89 -5.01 -14.35
N LYS A 275 12.66 -5.79 -15.11
CA LYS A 275 13.09 -5.39 -16.45
C LYS A 275 11.91 -5.20 -17.41
N SER A 276 10.87 -6.03 -17.29
CA SER A 276 9.62 -5.88 -18.04
C SER A 276 8.92 -4.56 -17.73
N ILE A 277 8.85 -4.17 -16.46
CA ILE A 277 8.26 -2.90 -16.01
C ILE A 277 9.05 -1.71 -16.59
N LEU A 278 10.38 -1.71 -16.44
CA LEU A 278 11.26 -0.67 -16.97
C LEU A 278 11.10 -0.51 -18.49
N TYR A 279 11.12 -1.62 -19.25
CA TYR A 279 10.91 -1.56 -20.70
C TYR A 279 9.53 -1.02 -21.06
N THR A 280 8.49 -1.37 -20.29
CA THR A 280 7.14 -0.83 -20.53
C THR A 280 7.11 0.69 -20.30
N GLN A 281 7.73 1.18 -19.23
CA GLN A 281 7.84 2.62 -18.96
C GLN A 281 8.58 3.37 -20.08
N SER A 282 9.61 2.76 -20.67
CA SER A 282 10.36 3.29 -21.81
C SER A 282 9.65 3.16 -23.16
N GLY A 283 8.54 2.40 -23.24
CA GLY A 283 7.80 2.16 -24.48
C GLY A 283 8.34 1.01 -25.35
N GLU A 284 9.25 0.21 -24.81
CA GLU A 284 9.91 -0.92 -25.49
C GLU A 284 9.09 -2.21 -25.30
N ILE A 285 7.88 -2.21 -25.86
CA ILE A 285 6.82 -3.15 -25.49
C ILE A 285 7.14 -4.61 -25.83
N GLU A 286 7.79 -4.88 -26.97
CA GLU A 286 8.15 -6.26 -27.32
C GLU A 286 9.24 -6.83 -26.41
N LEU A 287 10.20 -5.99 -25.99
CA LEU A 287 11.20 -6.37 -24.98
C LEU A 287 10.53 -6.60 -23.62
N ALA A 288 9.57 -5.76 -23.24
CA ALA A 288 8.81 -5.92 -22.01
C ALA A 288 8.04 -7.24 -21.97
N LYS A 289 7.32 -7.59 -23.06
CA LYS A 289 6.61 -8.87 -23.20
C LYS A 289 7.55 -10.07 -23.12
N SER A 290 8.71 -9.99 -23.76
CA SER A 290 9.74 -11.05 -23.69
C SER A 290 10.23 -11.26 -22.26
N CYS A 291 10.55 -10.18 -21.55
CA CYS A 291 10.96 -10.25 -20.14
C CYS A 291 9.87 -10.84 -19.23
N TYR A 292 8.60 -10.44 -19.42
CA TYR A 292 7.46 -11.02 -18.73
C TYR A 292 7.35 -12.54 -18.95
N GLN A 293 7.50 -12.99 -20.20
CA GLN A 293 7.47 -14.42 -20.52
C GLN A 293 8.64 -15.19 -19.88
N ILE A 294 9.81 -14.57 -19.76
CA ILE A 294 10.95 -15.21 -19.09
C ILE A 294 10.68 -15.32 -17.59
N ALA A 295 10.20 -14.25 -16.94
CA ALA A 295 9.87 -14.24 -15.50
C ALA A 295 8.83 -15.32 -15.14
N THR A 296 7.75 -15.41 -15.91
CA THR A 296 6.70 -16.43 -15.72
C THR A 296 7.20 -17.85 -15.94
N LYS A 297 8.05 -18.09 -16.95
CA LYS A 297 8.67 -19.40 -17.16
C LYS A 297 9.64 -19.81 -16.07
N THR A 298 10.23 -18.86 -15.35
CA THR A 298 11.17 -19.10 -14.25
C THR A 298 10.50 -19.10 -12.86
N GLY A 299 9.16 -19.03 -12.82
CA GLY A 299 8.36 -19.30 -11.62
C GLY A 299 7.85 -18.07 -10.87
N ASP A 300 7.96 -16.86 -11.44
CA ASP A 300 7.34 -15.65 -10.89
C ASP A 300 6.02 -15.36 -11.62
N ASP A 301 4.91 -15.18 -10.89
CA ASP A 301 3.60 -14.96 -11.51
C ASP A 301 3.50 -13.62 -12.29
N SER A 302 4.35 -12.66 -11.93
CA SER A 302 4.56 -11.40 -12.65
C SER A 302 3.32 -10.53 -12.84
N TYR A 303 2.37 -10.57 -11.89
CA TYR A 303 1.14 -9.79 -11.96
C TYR A 303 1.41 -8.28 -12.04
N TRP A 304 2.42 -7.78 -11.33
CA TRP A 304 2.80 -6.37 -11.45
C TRP A 304 3.22 -5.98 -12.88
N ALA A 305 4.06 -6.78 -13.53
CA ALA A 305 4.46 -6.53 -14.92
C ALA A 305 3.28 -6.66 -15.89
N ALA A 306 2.40 -7.65 -15.69
CA ALA A 306 1.18 -7.78 -16.49
C ALA A 306 0.27 -6.56 -16.35
N TYR A 307 0.07 -6.06 -15.12
CA TYR A 307 -0.71 -4.86 -14.87
C TYR A 307 -0.11 -3.62 -15.55
N VAL A 308 1.22 -3.40 -15.44
CA VAL A 308 1.88 -2.25 -16.07
C VAL A 308 1.77 -2.31 -17.61
N LEU A 309 1.90 -3.50 -18.21
CA LEU A 309 1.63 -3.71 -19.64
C LEU A 309 0.17 -3.43 -19.99
N GLY A 310 -0.78 -3.87 -19.17
CA GLY A 310 -2.20 -3.57 -19.34
C GLY A 310 -2.49 -2.07 -19.32
N ILE A 311 -1.89 -1.32 -18.39
CA ILE A 311 -2.01 0.14 -18.31
C ILE A 311 -1.48 0.81 -19.58
N HIS A 312 -0.37 0.33 -20.13
CA HIS A 312 0.17 0.84 -21.39
C HIS A 312 -0.84 0.69 -22.53
N PHE A 313 -1.34 -0.53 -22.80
CA PHE A 313 -2.31 -0.76 -23.87
C PHE A 313 -3.63 -0.01 -23.63
N PHE A 314 -4.06 0.11 -22.38
CA PHE A 314 -5.26 0.85 -22.02
C PHE A 314 -5.14 2.34 -22.38
N LYS A 315 -3.97 2.95 -22.10
CA LYS A 315 -3.68 4.35 -22.45
C LYS A 315 -3.61 4.57 -23.97
N ASP A 316 -3.15 3.57 -24.71
CA ASP A 316 -3.11 3.60 -26.18
C ASP A 316 -4.48 3.30 -26.83
N GLY A 317 -5.52 3.07 -26.03
CA GLY A 317 -6.88 2.78 -26.52
C GLY A 317 -7.04 1.35 -27.07
N ASN A 318 -6.02 0.50 -26.90
CA ASN A 318 -6.08 -0.89 -27.29
C ASN A 318 -6.69 -1.74 -26.16
N TYR A 319 -8.01 -1.76 -26.11
CA TYR A 319 -8.76 -2.34 -25.00
C TYR A 319 -8.76 -3.88 -25.01
N GLU A 320 -8.63 -4.52 -26.18
CA GLU A 320 -8.50 -5.98 -26.30
C GLU A 320 -7.20 -6.47 -25.65
N GLU A 321 -6.06 -5.89 -26.02
CA GLU A 321 -4.77 -6.22 -25.41
C GLU A 321 -4.77 -5.86 -23.93
N ALA A 322 -5.30 -4.69 -23.55
CA ALA A 322 -5.37 -4.29 -22.14
C ALA A 322 -6.17 -5.29 -21.30
N LEU A 323 -7.36 -5.70 -21.78
CA LEU A 323 -8.19 -6.70 -21.12
C LEU A 323 -7.46 -8.04 -20.96
N SER A 324 -6.74 -8.46 -21.99
CA SER A 324 -5.92 -9.68 -21.95
C SER A 324 -4.86 -9.61 -20.85
N TRP A 325 -4.14 -8.49 -20.74
CA TRP A 325 -3.11 -8.28 -19.72
C TRP A 325 -3.67 -8.19 -18.30
N PHE A 326 -4.73 -7.42 -18.08
CA PHE A 326 -5.36 -7.33 -16.75
C PHE A 326 -5.99 -8.65 -16.31
N SER A 327 -6.30 -9.56 -17.24
CA SER A 327 -6.83 -10.89 -16.91
C SER A 327 -5.73 -11.89 -16.49
N LYS A 328 -4.44 -11.51 -16.53
CA LYS A 328 -3.32 -12.34 -16.06
C LYS A 328 -3.06 -12.11 -14.57
N THR A 329 -4.07 -12.37 -13.76
CA THR A 329 -4.02 -12.34 -12.29
C THR A 329 -4.58 -13.65 -11.75
N GLY A 330 -4.15 -14.03 -10.55
CA GLY A 330 -4.67 -15.17 -9.82
C GLY A 330 -5.90 -14.79 -9.00
N ASN A 331 -5.87 -15.11 -7.71
CA ASN A 331 -6.85 -14.61 -6.75
C ASN A 331 -6.57 -13.13 -6.48
N ILE A 332 -7.62 -12.30 -6.43
CA ILE A 332 -7.48 -10.88 -6.10
C ILE A 332 -7.18 -10.76 -4.61
N VAL A 333 -5.92 -10.52 -4.29
CA VAL A 333 -5.42 -10.35 -2.91
C VAL A 333 -4.67 -9.04 -2.72
N ASP A 334 -4.15 -8.43 -3.80
CA ASP A 334 -3.46 -7.13 -3.79
C ASP A 334 -4.31 -6.03 -4.45
N THR A 335 -4.03 -4.77 -4.10
CA THR A 335 -4.68 -3.57 -4.64
C THR A 335 -4.46 -3.40 -6.14
N ILE A 336 -3.32 -3.85 -6.68
CA ILE A 336 -3.05 -3.83 -8.14
C ILE A 336 -4.02 -4.76 -8.87
N GLU A 337 -4.31 -5.92 -8.30
CA GLU A 337 -5.25 -6.89 -8.88
C GLU A 337 -6.69 -6.39 -8.75
N ALA A 338 -7.04 -5.81 -7.60
CA ALA A 338 -8.32 -5.15 -7.38
C ALA A 338 -8.55 -4.00 -8.38
N HIS A 339 -7.54 -3.16 -8.61
CA HIS A 339 -7.61 -2.12 -9.62
C HIS A 339 -7.66 -2.71 -11.04
N GLY A 340 -6.89 -3.77 -11.32
CA GLY A 340 -6.96 -4.53 -12.56
C GLY A 340 -8.37 -5.04 -12.85
N LEU A 341 -9.13 -5.49 -11.85
CA LEU A 341 -10.53 -5.90 -11.99
C LEU A 341 -11.42 -4.74 -12.47
N ILE A 342 -11.26 -3.55 -11.90
CA ILE A 342 -12.00 -2.35 -12.32
C ILE A 342 -11.65 -1.99 -13.77
N LEU A 343 -10.38 -2.05 -14.14
CA LEU A 343 -9.94 -1.76 -15.50
C LEU A 343 -10.46 -2.79 -16.51
N ARG A 344 -10.58 -4.07 -16.13
CA ARG A 344 -11.23 -5.11 -16.93
C ARG A 344 -12.70 -4.76 -17.22
N LEU A 345 -13.43 -4.24 -16.23
CA LEU A 345 -14.81 -3.77 -16.44
C LEU A 345 -14.85 -2.64 -17.47
N ILE A 346 -13.97 -1.64 -17.33
CA ILE A 346 -13.92 -0.52 -18.28
C ILE A 346 -13.58 -1.01 -19.69
N CYS A 347 -12.63 -1.93 -19.84
CA CYS A 347 -12.35 -2.56 -21.15
C CYS A 347 -13.58 -3.30 -21.70
N CYS A 348 -14.31 -4.07 -20.89
CA CYS A 348 -15.52 -4.74 -21.34
C CYS A 348 -16.58 -3.75 -21.85
N LEU A 349 -16.72 -2.59 -21.21
CA LEU A 349 -17.62 -1.53 -21.67
C LEU A 349 -17.17 -0.95 -23.02
N ARG A 350 -15.88 -0.65 -23.17
CA ARG A 350 -15.32 -0.10 -24.41
C ARG A 350 -15.41 -1.06 -25.59
N LEU A 351 -15.32 -2.36 -25.33
CA LEU A 351 -15.41 -3.43 -26.31
C LEU A 351 -16.84 -3.94 -26.54
N GLU A 352 -17.83 -3.32 -25.89
CA GLU A 352 -19.24 -3.73 -25.95
C GLU A 352 -19.49 -5.19 -25.52
N LEU A 353 -18.63 -5.74 -24.67
CA LEU A 353 -18.75 -7.08 -24.11
C LEU A 353 -19.71 -7.08 -22.92
N TYR A 354 -20.96 -6.66 -23.14
CA TYR A 354 -21.89 -6.31 -22.07
C TYR A 354 -22.21 -7.47 -21.12
N GLN A 355 -22.44 -8.68 -21.63
CA GLN A 355 -22.72 -9.85 -20.78
C GLN A 355 -21.52 -10.17 -19.87
N LYS A 356 -20.32 -10.20 -20.45
CA LYS A 356 -19.08 -10.44 -19.70
C LYS A 356 -18.84 -9.35 -18.66
N GLY A 357 -19.06 -8.08 -19.03
CA GLY A 357 -18.94 -6.94 -18.13
C GLY A 357 -19.94 -6.99 -16.98
N TYR A 358 -21.19 -7.36 -17.26
CA TYR A 358 -22.22 -7.55 -16.23
C TYR A 358 -21.83 -8.66 -15.25
N ASP A 359 -21.37 -9.81 -15.75
CA ASP A 359 -20.95 -10.92 -14.89
C ASP A 359 -19.74 -10.54 -14.02
N LEU A 360 -18.76 -9.87 -14.62
CA LEU A 360 -17.58 -9.36 -13.91
C LEU A 360 -17.93 -8.28 -12.88
N SER A 361 -18.98 -7.49 -13.10
CA SER A 361 -19.38 -6.44 -12.16
C SER A 361 -19.90 -7.01 -10.85
N LYS A 362 -20.58 -8.17 -10.91
CA LYS A 362 -21.03 -8.90 -9.72
C LYS A 362 -19.84 -9.39 -8.89
N GLU A 363 -18.86 -10.01 -9.55
CA GLU A 363 -17.61 -10.42 -8.91
C GLU A 363 -16.90 -9.22 -8.27
N CYS A 364 -16.85 -8.08 -8.95
CA CYS A 364 -16.26 -6.86 -8.40
C CYS A 364 -16.98 -6.34 -7.16
N ILE A 365 -18.32 -6.37 -7.14
CA ILE A 365 -19.11 -5.95 -5.97
C ILE A 365 -18.92 -6.93 -4.81
N GLU A 366 -18.84 -8.22 -5.08
CA GLU A 366 -18.59 -9.25 -4.05
C GLU A 366 -17.21 -9.08 -3.42
N LEU A 367 -16.17 -8.86 -4.23
CA LEU A 367 -14.79 -8.75 -3.76
C LEU A 367 -14.44 -7.36 -3.22
N LEU A 368 -15.03 -6.30 -3.78
CA LEU A 368 -14.69 -4.89 -3.50
C LEU A 368 -15.98 -4.08 -3.27
N PRO A 369 -16.77 -4.39 -2.23
CA PRO A 369 -18.11 -3.84 -2.04
C PRO A 369 -18.14 -2.31 -1.82
N MET A 370 -17.01 -1.70 -1.49
CA MET A 370 -16.86 -0.24 -1.35
C MET A 370 -16.49 0.48 -2.66
N ARG A 371 -16.18 -0.24 -3.73
CA ARG A 371 -15.86 0.34 -5.04
C ARG A 371 -17.13 0.63 -5.81
N ILE A 372 -17.43 1.90 -5.96
CA ILE A 372 -18.62 2.36 -6.67
C ILE A 372 -18.59 1.98 -8.16
N GLU A 373 -17.40 1.80 -8.74
CA GLU A 373 -17.23 1.45 -10.15
C GLU A 373 -17.89 0.12 -10.51
N GLY A 374 -17.87 -0.86 -9.60
CA GLY A 374 -18.56 -2.14 -9.80
C GLY A 374 -20.06 -1.95 -10.02
N TYR A 375 -20.70 -1.11 -9.20
CA TYR A 375 -22.12 -0.81 -9.29
C TYR A 375 -22.46 0.02 -10.53
N ILE A 376 -21.76 1.14 -10.76
CA ILE A 376 -22.03 2.04 -11.90
C ILE A 376 -21.86 1.30 -13.23
N LEU A 377 -20.77 0.54 -13.38
CA LEU A 377 -20.53 -0.21 -14.60
C LEU A 377 -21.53 -1.37 -14.73
N GLY A 378 -21.86 -2.04 -13.63
CA GLY A 378 -22.89 -3.07 -13.60
C GLY A 378 -24.25 -2.58 -14.09
N GLU A 379 -24.70 -1.40 -13.62
CA GLU A 379 -25.92 -0.75 -14.10
C GLU A 379 -25.85 -0.42 -15.60
N ALA A 380 -24.72 0.14 -16.05
CA ALA A 380 -24.52 0.45 -17.45
C ALA A 380 -24.60 -0.82 -18.33
N PHE A 381 -24.01 -1.93 -17.89
CA PHE A 381 -24.11 -3.20 -18.59
C PHE A 381 -25.52 -3.77 -18.61
N ALA A 382 -26.23 -3.76 -17.46
CA ALA A 382 -27.61 -4.23 -17.38
C ALA A 382 -28.53 -3.45 -18.32
N ALA A 383 -28.40 -2.12 -18.34
CA ALA A 383 -29.16 -1.26 -19.24
C ALA A 383 -28.92 -1.61 -20.71
N LYS A 384 -27.67 -1.88 -21.10
CA LYS A 384 -27.32 -2.32 -22.47
C LYS A 384 -27.88 -3.69 -22.82
N LEU A 385 -28.09 -4.55 -21.83
CA LEU A 385 -28.72 -5.87 -21.99
C LEU A 385 -30.25 -5.84 -21.91
N GLY A 386 -30.86 -4.67 -21.63
CA GLY A 386 -32.31 -4.57 -21.39
C GLY A 386 -32.76 -5.22 -20.09
N MET A 387 -31.85 -5.33 -19.12
CA MET A 387 -32.08 -5.91 -17.80
C MET A 387 -32.10 -4.82 -16.73
N ALA A 388 -32.78 -5.09 -15.61
CA ALA A 388 -32.58 -4.30 -14.40
C ALA A 388 -31.31 -4.79 -13.68
N PHE A 389 -30.50 -3.86 -13.19
CA PHE A 389 -29.42 -4.21 -12.28
C PHE A 389 -30.05 -4.58 -10.93
N VAL A 390 -29.90 -5.83 -10.51
CA VAL A 390 -30.44 -6.28 -9.23
C VAL A 390 -29.50 -5.77 -8.16
N ASP A 391 -30.02 -4.89 -7.30
CA ASP A 391 -29.31 -4.39 -6.13
C ASP A 391 -28.97 -5.57 -5.22
N PHE A 392 -27.67 -5.86 -5.07
CA PHE A 392 -27.21 -7.02 -4.31
C PHE A 392 -27.35 -6.84 -2.79
N ASP A 393 -27.68 -5.63 -2.29
CA ASP A 393 -27.85 -5.36 -0.84
C ASP A 393 -28.89 -4.25 -0.50
N GLY A 394 -29.66 -3.73 -1.46
CA GLY A 394 -30.72 -2.72 -1.23
C GLY A 394 -30.22 -1.31 -0.93
N LYS A 395 -29.02 -0.93 -1.40
CA LYS A 395 -28.29 0.29 -1.00
C LYS A 395 -28.04 1.30 -2.11
N ILE A 396 -28.73 1.22 -3.25
CA ILE A 396 -28.79 2.34 -4.19
C ILE A 396 -29.72 3.44 -3.64
N GLN A 397 -29.37 4.03 -2.49
CA GLN A 397 -29.70 5.41 -2.15
C GLN A 397 -28.39 6.19 -2.28
N HIS A 398 -28.06 6.58 -3.50
CA HIS A 398 -26.88 7.38 -3.78
C HIS A 398 -27.01 8.76 -3.13
N ASP A 399 -26.14 9.07 -2.17
CA ASP A 399 -25.74 10.45 -1.94
C ASP A 399 -24.60 10.79 -2.91
N PRO A 400 -24.86 11.56 -3.97
CA PRO A 400 -23.83 11.96 -4.92
C PRO A 400 -22.71 12.81 -4.30
N SER A 401 -22.81 13.27 -3.06
CA SER A 401 -21.69 13.93 -2.36
C SER A 401 -20.57 12.97 -1.95
N GLN A 402 -20.79 11.65 -2.03
CA GLN A 402 -19.77 10.61 -1.80
C GLN A 402 -19.03 10.23 -3.09
N LEU A 403 -19.41 10.80 -4.24
CA LEU A 403 -18.79 10.57 -5.54
C LEU A 403 -17.54 11.43 -5.70
N VAL A 404 -16.41 10.98 -5.17
CA VAL A 404 -15.12 11.45 -5.69
C VAL A 404 -14.31 10.25 -6.16
N ILE A 405 -14.20 10.16 -7.49
CA ILE A 405 -13.34 9.21 -8.17
C ILE A 405 -11.89 9.63 -7.88
N SER A 406 -11.19 8.82 -7.11
CA SER A 406 -9.76 9.01 -6.91
C SER A 406 -8.98 8.61 -8.16
N ARG A 407 -8.50 9.61 -8.91
CA ARG A 407 -7.45 9.47 -9.94
C ARG A 407 -6.06 9.09 -9.37
N ALA A 408 -5.93 8.78 -8.07
CA ALA A 408 -4.62 8.70 -7.41
C ALA A 408 -3.91 7.34 -7.57
N ASP A 409 -4.62 6.24 -7.82
CA ASP A 409 -4.01 4.89 -7.82
C ASP A 409 -3.33 4.51 -9.16
N THR A 410 -3.00 5.52 -9.98
CA THR A 410 -2.32 5.34 -11.28
C THR A 410 -0.83 5.70 -11.25
N LYS A 411 -0.28 6.00 -10.06
CA LYS A 411 1.17 5.99 -9.88
C LYS A 411 1.61 4.57 -9.53
N PRO A 412 2.54 3.97 -10.30
CA PRO A 412 3.12 2.66 -10.01
C PRO A 412 3.67 2.54 -8.59
#